data_AF-L1LDY3-F1
#
_entry.id   AF-L1LDY3-F1
#
_cell.length_a   1.000
_cell.length_b   1.000
_cell.length_c   1.000
_cell.angle_alpha   90.00
_cell.angle_beta   90.00
_cell.angle_gamma   90.00
#
_symmetry.space_group_name_H-M   'P 1'
#
loop_
_entity.id
_entity.type
_entity.pdbx_description
1 polymer ?
#
loop_
_entity_poly.entity_id
_entity_poly.type
_entity_poly.pdbx_seq_one_letter_code
_entity_poly.pdbx_strand_id
1 'polypeptide(L)'
;MSMTTVQLSLLIALIIIGATSPAPVKNKITLELDIFEQPPRRIEIVPSTEISGGNNYAVKASSRHTHIIGDVRDGDEIIVSGESDAVSRYVFVLVNMENTKYVRVMTKRRGKRITLSRAIEEFIKGPGDLSYRRLSRVLLDLDILIQDNTRYFNVEALIPPDDYEENLQSTSTTPLLLPTHYSIRPEYRLNITIGRVRYGKHTLEDRIGGLIERTVVWGGRVGDPTITITSIYTNGYKVKSTYLLTSHGNSQFHCYDERREFVNSRL
;
A
#
# COMPACT_ATOMS: atom_id res chain seq x y z
N MET A 1 -15.69 60.16 6.07
CA MET A 1 -15.94 59.28 7.23
C MET A 1 -14.91 58.16 7.20
N SER A 2 -13.88 58.27 8.05
CA SER A 2 -12.82 57.26 8.15
C SER A 2 -13.30 56.11 9.04
N MET A 3 -13.36 54.90 8.50
CA MET A 3 -13.52 53.70 9.32
C MET A 3 -12.27 53.55 10.19
N THR A 4 -12.45 53.48 11.51
CA THR A 4 -11.34 53.27 12.44
C THR A 4 -10.80 51.85 12.25
N THR A 5 -9.48 51.70 12.34
CA THR A 5 -8.75 50.42 12.16
C THR A 5 -9.30 49.26 13.01
N VAL A 6 -9.95 49.56 14.13
CA VAL A 6 -10.62 48.59 15.02
C VAL A 6 -11.85 47.95 14.36
N GLN A 7 -12.64 48.68 13.57
CA GLN A 7 -13.81 48.12 12.89
C GLN A 7 -13.44 47.18 11.74
N LEU A 8 -12.36 47.48 11.01
CA LEU A 8 -11.84 46.60 9.95
C LEU A 8 -11.32 45.28 10.52
N SER A 9 -10.65 45.34 11.68
CA SER A 9 -10.12 44.16 12.39
C SER A 9 -11.24 43.22 12.84
N LEU A 10 -12.35 43.76 13.35
CA LEU A 10 -13.51 42.98 13.79
C LEU A 10 -14.24 42.31 12.62
N LEU A 11 -14.34 42.99 11.48
CA LEU A 11 -14.95 42.45 10.26
C LEU A 11 -14.14 41.28 9.69
N ILE A 12 -12.81 41.38 9.66
CA ILE A 12 -11.92 40.30 9.22
C ILE A 12 -12.04 39.09 10.16
N ALA A 13 -12.12 39.31 11.49
CA ALA A 13 -12.33 38.22 12.44
C ALA A 13 -13.68 37.52 12.24
N LEU A 14 -14.76 38.25 11.96
CA LEU A 14 -16.09 37.69 11.68
C LEU A 14 -16.14 36.87 10.37
N ILE A 15 -15.42 37.30 9.33
CA ILE A 15 -15.30 36.55 8.07
C ILE A 15 -14.51 35.24 8.29
N ILE A 16 -13.47 35.26 9.14
CA ILE A 16 -12.68 34.05 9.46
C ILE A 16 -13.50 33.06 10.30
N ILE A 17 -14.36 33.53 11.22
CA ILE A 17 -15.19 32.65 12.07
C ILE A 17 -16.37 32.05 11.31
N GLY A 18 -16.94 32.76 10.32
CA GLY A 18 -18.07 32.27 9.51
C GLY A 18 -17.72 31.19 8.47
N ALA A 19 -16.43 31.00 8.15
CA ALA A 19 -16.00 30.19 7.01
C ALA A 19 -15.65 28.72 7.33
N THR A 20 -15.84 28.24 8.57
CA THR A 20 -15.32 26.91 8.97
C THR A 20 -16.35 25.98 9.61
N SER A 21 -17.65 26.13 9.32
CA SER A 21 -18.59 25.04 9.61
C SER A 21 -18.44 23.96 8.54
N PRO A 22 -17.87 22.77 8.85
CA PRO A 22 -17.76 21.71 7.87
C PRO A 22 -19.16 21.31 7.45
N ALA A 23 -19.48 21.52 6.17
CA ALA A 23 -20.76 21.10 5.60
C ALA A 23 -21.06 19.65 6.02
N PRO A 24 -22.28 19.34 6.48
CA PRO A 24 -22.64 18.01 6.93
C PRO A 24 -22.28 17.00 5.84
N VAL A 25 -21.67 15.88 6.23
CA VAL A 25 -21.28 14.84 5.29
C VAL A 25 -22.55 14.34 4.61
N LYS A 26 -22.71 14.67 3.33
CA LYS A 26 -23.85 14.20 2.55
C LYS A 26 -23.77 12.67 2.47
N ASN A 27 -24.79 12.00 2.99
CA ASN A 27 -24.92 10.55 2.87
C ASN A 27 -24.86 10.17 1.39
N LYS A 28 -23.88 9.34 1.04
CA LYS A 28 -23.75 8.81 -0.32
C LYS A 28 -24.74 7.67 -0.53
N ILE A 29 -25.21 7.54 -1.76
CA ILE A 29 -26.04 6.40 -2.18
C ILE A 29 -25.11 5.19 -2.31
N THR A 30 -25.41 4.14 -1.53
CA THR A 30 -24.69 2.87 -1.60
C THR A 30 -25.10 2.11 -2.85
N LEU A 31 -24.11 1.57 -3.55
CA LEU A 31 -24.27 0.70 -4.70
C LEU A 31 -23.81 -0.69 -4.29
N GLU A 32 -24.71 -1.66 -4.29
CA GLU A 32 -24.34 -3.06 -4.09
C GLU A 32 -23.49 -3.52 -5.28
N LEU A 33 -22.40 -4.21 -4.98
CA LEU A 33 -21.53 -4.82 -5.98
C LEU A 33 -21.57 -6.33 -5.79
N ASP A 34 -22.21 -7.03 -6.72
CA ASP A 34 -21.98 -8.46 -6.93
C ASP A 34 -20.86 -8.62 -7.96
N ILE A 35 -19.80 -9.35 -7.59
CA ILE A 35 -18.65 -9.59 -8.47
C ILE A 35 -18.90 -10.70 -9.50
N PHE A 36 -19.99 -11.45 -9.38
CA PHE A 36 -20.41 -12.47 -10.35
C PHE A 36 -21.28 -11.89 -11.46
N GLU A 37 -22.04 -10.84 -11.16
CA GLU A 37 -22.99 -10.22 -12.09
C GLU A 37 -22.40 -9.00 -12.83
N GLN A 38 -23.17 -8.47 -13.78
CA GLN A 38 -22.84 -7.20 -14.39
C GLN A 38 -23.02 -6.08 -13.36
N PRO A 39 -21.96 -5.28 -13.07
CA PRO A 39 -22.07 -4.27 -12.03
C PRO A 39 -23.02 -3.14 -12.42
N PRO A 40 -23.63 -2.45 -11.44
CA PRO A 40 -24.46 -1.27 -11.69
C PRO A 40 -23.78 -0.25 -12.60
N ARG A 41 -24.55 0.44 -13.45
CA ARG A 41 -24.04 1.41 -14.45
C ARG A 41 -23.10 2.49 -13.90
N ARG A 42 -23.16 2.78 -12.59
CA ARG A 42 -22.33 3.79 -11.90
C ARG A 42 -20.99 3.24 -11.38
N ILE A 43 -20.79 1.92 -11.43
CA ILE A 43 -19.51 1.26 -11.18
C ILE A 43 -18.84 1.03 -12.54
N GLU A 44 -17.54 1.28 -12.61
CA GLU A 44 -16.68 0.94 -13.74
C GLU A 44 -15.78 -0.24 -13.37
N ILE A 45 -15.51 -1.09 -14.35
CA ILE A 45 -14.53 -2.17 -14.28
C ILE A 45 -13.32 -1.73 -15.11
N VAL A 46 -12.14 -1.76 -14.51
CA VAL A 46 -10.87 -1.43 -15.15
C VAL A 46 -9.94 -2.63 -14.97
N PRO A 47 -9.46 -3.29 -16.03
CA PRO A 47 -8.46 -4.34 -15.91
C PRO A 47 -7.21 -3.82 -15.19
N SER A 48 -6.62 -4.60 -14.30
CA SER A 48 -5.37 -4.25 -13.63
C SER A 48 -4.22 -4.24 -14.62
N THR A 49 -3.35 -3.25 -14.48
CA THR A 49 -2.11 -3.15 -15.26
C THR A 49 -0.97 -3.94 -14.63
N GLU A 50 -1.08 -4.29 -13.34
CA GLU A 50 -0.03 -4.97 -12.58
C GLU A 50 -0.24 -6.49 -12.54
N ILE A 51 -1.48 -6.93 -12.47
CA ILE A 51 -1.82 -8.36 -12.32
C ILE A 51 -2.75 -8.78 -13.45
N SER A 52 -2.22 -9.60 -14.35
CA SER A 52 -2.99 -10.18 -15.46
C SER A 52 -4.21 -10.94 -14.94
N GLY A 53 -5.37 -10.69 -15.55
CA GLY A 53 -6.66 -11.25 -15.14
C GLY A 53 -7.32 -10.57 -13.93
N GLY A 54 -6.63 -9.61 -13.29
CA GLY A 54 -7.20 -8.80 -12.22
C GLY A 54 -8.15 -7.72 -12.76
N ASN A 55 -9.24 -7.46 -12.05
CA ASN A 55 -10.21 -6.43 -12.37
C ASN A 55 -10.44 -5.49 -11.18
N ASN A 56 -10.32 -4.19 -11.42
CA ASN A 56 -10.61 -3.13 -10.47
C ASN A 56 -12.03 -2.59 -10.65
N TYR A 57 -12.80 -2.58 -9.58
CA TYR A 57 -14.14 -2.01 -9.51
C TYR A 57 -14.10 -0.72 -8.70
N ALA A 58 -14.59 0.35 -9.31
CA ALA A 58 -14.66 1.66 -8.69
C ALA A 58 -15.94 2.39 -9.09
N VAL A 59 -16.40 3.32 -8.25
CA VAL A 59 -17.45 4.25 -8.68
C VAL A 59 -16.88 5.20 -9.73
N LYS A 60 -17.58 5.33 -10.86
CA LYS A 60 -17.22 6.25 -11.96
C LYS A 60 -16.92 7.65 -11.45
N ALA A 61 -15.93 8.30 -12.06
CA ALA A 61 -15.50 9.65 -11.66
C ALA A 61 -16.64 10.67 -11.58
N SER A 62 -17.62 10.61 -12.50
CA SER A 62 -18.80 11.49 -12.52
C SER A 62 -19.80 11.24 -11.39
N SER A 63 -19.76 10.06 -10.76
CA SER A 63 -20.68 9.63 -9.70
C SER A 63 -20.01 9.55 -8.32
N ARG A 64 -18.68 9.67 -8.22
CA ARG A 64 -17.91 9.49 -6.98
C ARG A 64 -18.31 10.42 -5.82
N HIS A 65 -18.92 11.56 -6.12
CA HIS A 65 -19.36 12.54 -5.11
C HIS A 65 -20.71 12.19 -4.48
N THR A 66 -21.53 11.39 -5.17
CA THR A 66 -22.89 11.03 -4.76
C THR A 66 -23.04 9.55 -4.43
N HIS A 67 -22.12 8.70 -4.89
CA HIS A 67 -22.20 7.24 -4.75
C HIS A 67 -20.95 6.65 -4.09
N ILE A 68 -21.13 5.48 -3.50
CA ILE A 68 -20.07 4.63 -2.96
C ILE A 68 -20.45 3.16 -3.15
N ILE A 69 -19.46 2.28 -3.29
CA ILE A 69 -19.70 0.82 -3.24
C ILE A 69 -20.09 0.47 -1.80
N GLY A 70 -21.27 -0.13 -1.63
CA GLY A 70 -21.78 -0.65 -0.37
C GLY A 70 -21.30 -2.08 -0.14
N ASP A 71 -22.25 -3.00 0.04
CA ASP A 71 -21.98 -4.43 0.19
C ASP A 71 -21.26 -4.98 -1.05
N VAL A 72 -20.25 -5.80 -0.81
CA VAL A 72 -19.51 -6.54 -1.82
C VAL A 72 -19.88 -8.01 -1.68
N ARG A 73 -20.42 -8.61 -2.73
CA ARG A 73 -21.00 -9.96 -2.76
C ARG A 73 -20.41 -10.79 -3.89
N ASP A 74 -20.52 -12.11 -3.76
CA ASP A 74 -20.33 -13.11 -4.83
C ASP A 74 -21.57 -14.00 -4.84
N GLY A 75 -22.57 -13.63 -5.64
CA GLY A 75 -23.92 -14.18 -5.56
C GLY A 75 -24.58 -13.90 -4.20
N ASP A 76 -25.05 -14.95 -3.54
CA ASP A 76 -25.75 -14.82 -2.25
C ASP A 76 -24.81 -14.47 -1.08
N GLU A 77 -23.51 -14.73 -1.21
CA GLU A 77 -22.53 -14.54 -0.13
C GLU A 77 -22.07 -13.08 -0.03
N ILE A 78 -22.21 -12.46 1.14
CA ILE A 78 -21.64 -11.15 1.44
C ILE A 78 -20.18 -11.34 1.88
N ILE A 79 -19.24 -10.81 1.09
CA ILE A 79 -17.81 -10.83 1.40
C ILE A 79 -17.47 -9.72 2.42
N VAL A 80 -17.94 -8.50 2.15
CA VAL A 80 -17.71 -7.32 3.00
C VAL A 80 -18.95 -6.43 3.00
N SER A 81 -19.46 -6.11 4.19
CA SER A 81 -20.59 -5.19 4.34
C SER A 81 -20.22 -3.73 4.06
N GLY A 82 -21.20 -2.97 3.59
CA GLY A 82 -21.19 -1.52 3.44
C GLY A 82 -20.92 -0.81 4.75
N GLU A 83 -20.23 0.32 4.68
CA GLU A 83 -19.93 1.16 5.84
C GLU A 83 -20.46 2.58 5.60
N SER A 84 -21.19 3.11 6.57
CA SER A 84 -21.85 4.41 6.46
C SER A 84 -20.89 5.60 6.56
N ASP A 85 -19.71 5.41 7.14
CA ASP A 85 -18.66 6.44 7.29
C ASP A 85 -17.60 6.39 6.16
N ALA A 86 -17.75 5.45 5.24
CA ALA A 86 -16.86 5.32 4.10
C ALA A 86 -17.06 6.49 3.11
N VAL A 87 -15.94 7.08 2.67
CA VAL A 87 -15.95 8.15 1.66
C VAL A 87 -15.61 7.65 0.27
N SER A 88 -14.91 6.52 0.16
CA SER A 88 -14.70 5.81 -1.10
C SER A 88 -14.34 4.36 -0.82
N ARG A 89 -14.74 3.46 -1.70
CA ARG A 89 -14.40 2.05 -1.63
C ARG A 89 -13.99 1.58 -3.03
N TYR A 90 -12.96 0.74 -3.07
CA TYR A 90 -12.38 0.15 -4.28
C TYR A 90 -12.30 -1.35 -4.06
N VAL A 91 -12.67 -2.13 -5.07
CA VAL A 91 -12.65 -3.60 -4.98
C VAL A 91 -11.80 -4.13 -6.12
N PHE A 92 -10.78 -4.91 -5.80
CA PHE A 92 -9.98 -5.65 -6.77
C PHE A 92 -10.36 -7.12 -6.68
N VAL A 93 -10.62 -7.74 -7.83
CA VAL A 93 -10.96 -9.15 -7.95
C VAL A 93 -9.98 -9.83 -8.90
N LEU A 94 -9.42 -10.95 -8.47
CA LEU A 94 -8.60 -11.83 -9.28
C LEU A 94 -9.17 -13.24 -9.21
N VAL A 95 -9.36 -13.87 -10.36
CA VAL A 95 -9.72 -15.30 -10.46
C VAL A 95 -8.60 -15.99 -11.20
N ASN A 96 -7.93 -16.95 -10.55
CA ASN A 96 -6.83 -17.68 -11.18
C ASN A 96 -7.36 -18.88 -12.00
N MET A 97 -6.45 -19.60 -12.68
CA MET A 97 -6.79 -20.77 -13.50
C MET A 97 -7.38 -21.94 -12.70
N GLU A 98 -7.10 -22.02 -11.40
CA GLU A 98 -7.63 -23.04 -10.50
C GLU A 98 -8.96 -22.63 -9.86
N ASN A 99 -9.61 -21.58 -10.39
CA ASN A 99 -10.85 -21.02 -9.88
C ASN A 99 -10.76 -20.52 -8.42
N THR A 100 -9.54 -20.23 -7.94
CA THR A 100 -9.35 -19.51 -6.68
C THR A 100 -9.68 -18.04 -6.92
N LYS A 101 -10.62 -17.52 -6.14
CA LYS A 101 -11.00 -16.11 -6.14
C LYS A 101 -10.28 -15.37 -5.03
N TYR A 102 -9.63 -14.28 -5.38
CA TYR A 102 -9.03 -13.34 -4.45
C TYR A 102 -9.73 -11.99 -4.58
N VAL A 103 -10.14 -11.43 -3.44
CA VAL A 103 -10.85 -10.15 -3.37
C VAL A 103 -10.15 -9.24 -2.38
N ARG A 104 -9.78 -8.04 -2.83
CA ARG A 104 -9.20 -6.98 -2.00
C ARG A 104 -10.15 -5.80 -1.98
N VAL A 105 -10.63 -5.43 -0.79
CA VAL A 105 -11.47 -4.25 -0.59
C VAL A 105 -10.66 -3.18 0.11
N MET A 106 -10.47 -2.04 -0.55
CA MET A 106 -9.88 -0.86 0.07
C MET A 106 -10.95 0.18 0.37
N THR A 107 -11.16 0.45 1.65
CA THR A 107 -12.10 1.45 2.14
C THR A 107 -11.34 2.66 2.68
N LYS A 108 -11.69 3.85 2.19
CA LYS A 108 -11.24 5.14 2.74
C LYS A 108 -12.35 5.70 3.60
N ARG A 109 -12.02 6.13 4.82
CA ARG A 109 -12.96 6.72 5.78
C ARG A 109 -12.57 8.14 6.14
N ARG A 110 -13.55 8.93 6.58
CA ARG A 110 -13.31 10.26 7.14
C ARG A 110 -13.41 10.20 8.65
N GLY A 111 -12.30 10.46 9.33
CA GLY A 111 -12.23 10.57 10.78
C GLY A 111 -12.83 11.88 11.30
N LYS A 112 -12.98 11.95 12.63
CA LYS A 112 -13.59 13.07 13.37
C LYS A 112 -12.89 14.43 13.17
N ARG A 113 -11.63 14.45 12.72
CA ARG A 113 -10.80 15.68 12.57
C ARG A 113 -10.21 15.83 11.17
N ILE A 114 -11.01 15.58 10.13
CA ILE A 114 -10.60 15.65 8.70
C ILE A 114 -9.53 14.61 8.32
N THR A 115 -9.00 13.84 9.28
CA THR A 115 -8.07 12.76 9.02
C THR A 115 -8.72 11.71 8.12
N LEU A 116 -8.03 11.33 7.07
CA LEU A 116 -8.44 10.26 6.18
C LEU A 116 -7.72 8.99 6.62
N SER A 117 -8.47 7.96 6.96
CA SER A 117 -7.91 6.63 7.19
C SER A 117 -8.23 5.74 6.00
N ARG A 118 -7.38 4.72 5.80
CA ARG A 118 -7.65 3.64 4.84
C ARG A 118 -7.60 2.32 5.59
N ALA A 119 -8.36 1.36 5.08
CA ALA A 119 -8.23 -0.04 5.44
C ALA A 119 -8.24 -0.86 4.15
N ILE A 120 -7.41 -1.88 4.13
CA ILE A 120 -7.35 -2.91 3.11
C ILE A 120 -7.74 -4.21 3.79
N GLU A 121 -8.80 -4.83 3.29
CA GLU A 121 -9.23 -6.16 3.69
C GLU A 121 -9.08 -7.10 2.50
N GLU A 122 -8.45 -8.24 2.73
CA GLU A 122 -8.16 -9.23 1.70
C GLU A 122 -8.86 -10.55 2.05
N PHE A 123 -9.46 -11.15 1.04
CA PHE A 123 -10.23 -12.38 1.15
C PHE A 123 -9.82 -13.34 0.04
N ILE A 124 -9.91 -14.64 0.33
CA ILE A 124 -9.63 -15.71 -0.62
C ILE A 124 -10.69 -16.80 -0.49
N LYS A 125 -11.06 -17.40 -1.61
CA LYS A 125 -11.93 -18.57 -1.72
C LYS A 125 -11.32 -19.53 -2.72
N GLY A 126 -10.85 -20.67 -2.25
CA GLY A 126 -10.28 -21.73 -3.08
C GLY A 126 -11.34 -22.56 -3.79
N PRO A 127 -10.92 -23.46 -4.70
CA PRO A 127 -11.84 -24.39 -5.35
C PRO A 127 -12.47 -25.33 -4.31
N GLY A 128 -13.80 -25.30 -4.22
CA GLY A 128 -14.57 -26.12 -3.28
C GLY A 128 -14.78 -25.50 -1.89
N ASP A 129 -14.16 -24.34 -1.61
CA ASP A 129 -14.44 -23.60 -0.38
C ASP A 129 -15.89 -23.09 -0.40
N LEU A 130 -16.63 -23.32 0.68
CA LEU A 130 -18.04 -22.88 0.79
C LEU A 130 -18.15 -21.36 0.95
N SER A 131 -17.15 -20.73 1.57
CA SER A 131 -17.16 -19.30 1.90
C SER A 131 -15.79 -18.66 1.74
N TYR A 132 -15.76 -17.34 1.56
CA TYR A 132 -14.54 -16.55 1.64
C TYR A 132 -13.96 -16.59 3.05
N ARG A 133 -12.63 -16.65 3.15
CA ARG A 133 -11.89 -16.42 4.39
C ARG A 133 -11.00 -15.20 4.25
N ARG A 134 -10.79 -14.50 5.37
CA ARG A 134 -9.78 -13.43 5.43
C ARG A 134 -8.40 -14.01 5.12
N LEU A 135 -7.65 -13.31 4.28
CA LEU A 135 -6.30 -13.71 3.91
C LEU A 135 -5.36 -13.47 5.08
N SER A 136 -4.60 -14.50 5.44
CA SER A 136 -3.53 -14.43 6.42
C SER A 136 -2.29 -15.05 5.79
N ARG A 137 -1.15 -14.37 5.91
CA ARG A 137 0.11 -14.77 5.28
C ARG A 137 1.06 -15.34 6.30
N VAL A 138 1.84 -16.33 5.88
CA VAL A 138 3.02 -16.79 6.60
C VAL A 138 4.13 -15.74 6.44
N LEU A 139 4.75 -15.38 7.56
CA LEU A 139 5.86 -14.43 7.60
C LEU A 139 7.17 -15.19 7.50
N LEU A 140 8.01 -14.86 6.52
CA LEU A 140 9.35 -15.42 6.40
C LEU A 140 10.40 -14.39 6.78
N ASP A 141 11.37 -14.81 7.59
CA ASP A 141 12.52 -13.97 7.90
C ASP A 141 13.49 -13.95 6.71
N LEU A 142 13.97 -12.76 6.38
CA LEU A 142 14.95 -12.52 5.34
C LEU A 142 16.26 -12.07 5.99
N ASP A 143 17.36 -12.78 5.74
CA ASP A 143 18.71 -12.30 6.02
C ASP A 143 19.44 -12.02 4.70
N ILE A 144 19.64 -10.73 4.42
CA ILE A 144 20.14 -10.22 3.14
C ILE A 144 21.50 -10.83 2.76
N LEU A 145 22.35 -11.16 3.74
CA LEU A 145 23.72 -11.62 3.45
C LEU A 145 23.81 -13.06 2.96
N ILE A 146 22.81 -13.89 3.29
CA ILE A 146 22.82 -15.32 3.03
C ILE A 146 21.62 -15.77 2.18
N GLN A 147 20.69 -14.85 1.87
CA GLN A 147 19.50 -15.20 1.13
C GLN A 147 19.80 -15.35 -0.36
N ASP A 148 19.70 -16.58 -0.84
CA ASP A 148 19.72 -16.90 -2.26
C ASP A 148 18.30 -17.06 -2.84
N ASN A 149 18.23 -17.29 -4.15
CA ASN A 149 17.00 -17.76 -4.80
C ASN A 149 16.55 -19.09 -4.19
N THR A 150 15.31 -19.13 -3.70
CA THR A 150 14.71 -20.34 -3.13
C THR A 150 13.35 -20.59 -3.76
N ARG A 151 12.63 -21.61 -3.27
CA ARG A 151 11.24 -21.83 -3.66
C ARG A 151 10.31 -20.66 -3.33
N TYR A 152 10.65 -19.80 -2.37
CA TYR A 152 9.79 -18.70 -1.92
C TYR A 152 10.35 -17.32 -2.26
N PHE A 153 11.65 -17.14 -2.07
CA PHE A 153 12.33 -15.89 -2.36
C PHE A 153 12.73 -15.82 -3.83
N ASN A 154 12.49 -14.65 -4.41
CA ASN A 154 13.00 -14.22 -5.69
C ASN A 154 14.09 -13.17 -5.44
N VAL A 155 15.30 -13.44 -5.90
CA VAL A 155 16.49 -12.61 -5.74
C VAL A 155 16.98 -12.23 -7.13
N GLU A 156 16.81 -10.96 -7.49
CA GLU A 156 17.11 -10.43 -8.82
C GLU A 156 18.16 -9.33 -8.71
N ALA A 157 19.25 -9.44 -9.48
CA ALA A 157 20.18 -8.34 -9.66
C ALA A 157 19.53 -7.28 -10.56
N LEU A 158 19.49 -6.03 -10.07
CA LEU A 158 19.01 -4.88 -10.80
C LEU A 158 20.17 -4.29 -11.58
N ILE A 159 19.94 -4.07 -12.88
CA ILE A 159 20.86 -3.31 -13.73
C ILE A 159 20.58 -1.82 -13.42
N PRO A 160 21.54 -1.07 -12.87
CA PRO A 160 21.38 0.37 -12.69
C PRO A 160 21.17 1.03 -14.07
N PRO A 161 20.37 2.10 -14.16
CA PRO A 161 20.31 2.88 -15.39
C PRO A 161 21.69 3.49 -15.71
N ASP A 162 21.99 3.70 -16.99
CA ASP A 162 23.34 4.08 -17.48
C ASP A 162 23.90 5.34 -16.80
N ASP A 163 23.02 6.26 -16.43
CA ASP A 163 23.29 7.52 -15.73
C ASP A 163 23.60 7.36 -14.22
N TYR A 164 23.53 6.14 -13.69
CA TYR A 164 23.91 5.84 -12.31
C TYR A 164 25.44 5.78 -12.13
N GLU A 165 26.20 5.41 -13.17
CA GLU A 165 27.66 5.29 -13.08
C GLU A 165 28.36 6.64 -12.96
N GLU A 166 27.86 7.70 -13.60
CA GLU A 166 28.49 9.02 -13.61
C GLU A 166 28.58 9.65 -12.20
N ASN A 167 27.64 9.33 -11.32
CA ASN A 167 27.64 9.84 -9.94
C ASN A 167 28.54 9.04 -8.98
N LEU A 168 29.01 7.84 -9.39
CA LEU A 168 29.78 6.92 -8.53
C LEU A 168 31.28 6.88 -8.84
N GLN A 169 31.72 7.46 -9.95
CA GLN A 169 33.14 7.56 -10.35
C GLN A 169 33.99 8.48 -9.46
N SER A 170 33.41 9.06 -8.41
CA SER A 170 34.15 9.86 -7.44
C SER A 170 34.93 8.95 -6.46
N THR A 171 36.22 8.76 -6.77
CA THR A 171 37.37 8.51 -5.87
C THR A 171 37.56 7.19 -5.10
N SER A 172 36.62 6.24 -5.03
CA SER A 172 36.80 5.02 -4.22
C SER A 172 37.10 3.75 -5.03
N THR A 173 38.17 3.05 -4.65
CA THR A 173 38.70 1.80 -5.24
C THR A 173 37.89 0.54 -4.91
N THR A 174 36.80 0.67 -4.15
CA THR A 174 36.02 -0.48 -3.70
C THR A 174 35.02 -0.89 -4.79
N PRO A 175 34.95 -2.18 -5.16
CA PRO A 175 34.02 -2.64 -6.21
C PRO A 175 32.57 -2.32 -5.84
N LEU A 176 31.81 -1.82 -6.82
CA LEU A 176 30.38 -1.58 -6.70
C LEU A 176 29.65 -2.93 -6.75
N LEU A 177 28.72 -3.14 -5.83
CA LEU A 177 27.81 -4.29 -5.91
C LEU A 177 26.61 -3.91 -6.77
N LEU A 178 26.22 -4.82 -7.68
CA LEU A 178 24.95 -4.67 -8.39
C LEU A 178 23.82 -4.66 -7.35
N PRO A 179 22.92 -3.66 -7.38
CA PRO A 179 21.79 -3.65 -6.48
C PRO A 179 20.98 -4.93 -6.62
N THR A 180 20.53 -5.50 -5.53
CA THR A 180 19.80 -6.78 -5.50
C THR A 180 18.41 -6.56 -4.91
N HIS A 181 17.38 -7.00 -5.64
CA HIS A 181 15.99 -6.94 -5.23
C HIS A 181 15.53 -8.29 -4.68
N TYR A 182 15.04 -8.28 -3.45
CA TYR A 182 14.47 -9.42 -2.75
C TYR A 182 12.96 -9.25 -2.67
N SER A 183 12.25 -10.25 -3.16
CA SER A 183 10.78 -10.31 -3.12
C SER A 183 10.29 -11.73 -2.90
N ILE A 184 9.00 -11.89 -2.58
CA ILE A 184 8.34 -13.19 -2.66
C ILE A 184 7.95 -13.45 -4.11
N ARG A 185 8.24 -14.67 -4.58
CA ARG A 185 7.86 -15.14 -5.91
C ARG A 185 6.35 -14.96 -6.16
N PRO A 186 5.93 -14.49 -7.35
CA PRO A 186 4.53 -14.12 -7.63
C PRO A 186 3.49 -15.17 -7.21
N GLU A 187 3.76 -16.45 -7.47
CA GLU A 187 2.88 -17.57 -7.17
C GLU A 187 2.64 -17.80 -5.66
N TYR A 188 3.50 -17.27 -4.79
CA TYR A 188 3.37 -17.40 -3.34
C TYR A 188 2.90 -16.11 -2.63
N ARG A 189 2.76 -14.98 -3.33
CA ARG A 189 2.47 -13.65 -2.72
C ARG A 189 1.15 -13.56 -1.95
N LEU A 190 0.18 -14.43 -2.27
CA LEU A 190 -1.08 -14.50 -1.52
C LEU A 190 -0.91 -15.20 -0.17
N ASN A 191 0.03 -16.14 -0.05
CA ASN A 191 0.19 -16.99 1.12
C ASN A 191 1.38 -16.58 1.99
N ILE A 192 2.36 -15.87 1.43
CA ILE A 192 3.64 -15.59 2.05
C ILE A 192 4.00 -14.11 1.86
N THR A 193 4.63 -13.52 2.86
CA THR A 193 5.27 -12.20 2.76
C THR A 193 6.58 -12.18 3.56
N ILE A 194 7.45 -11.20 3.28
CA ILE A 194 8.70 -11.01 4.01
C ILE A 194 8.35 -10.39 5.37
N GLY A 195 8.59 -11.13 6.44
CA GLY A 195 8.44 -10.68 7.83
C GLY A 195 9.66 -9.88 8.26
N ARG A 196 10.46 -10.41 9.18
CA ARG A 196 11.65 -9.71 9.69
C ARG A 196 12.72 -9.59 8.62
N VAL A 197 13.37 -8.43 8.54
CA VAL A 197 14.51 -8.19 7.64
C VAL A 197 15.78 -7.97 8.46
N ARG A 198 16.81 -8.75 8.14
CA ARG A 198 18.11 -8.73 8.79
C ARG A 198 19.24 -8.52 7.78
N TYR A 199 20.33 -7.98 8.29
CA TYR A 199 21.63 -7.95 7.64
C TYR A 199 22.66 -8.55 8.60
N GLY A 200 22.88 -9.86 8.49
CA GLY A 200 23.65 -10.63 9.45
C GLY A 200 23.08 -10.50 10.88
N LYS A 201 23.85 -9.92 11.80
CA LYS A 201 23.41 -9.72 13.20
C LYS A 201 22.46 -8.53 13.40
N HIS A 202 22.28 -7.67 12.41
CA HIS A 202 21.47 -6.46 12.54
C HIS A 202 20.02 -6.74 12.12
N THR A 203 19.07 -6.41 12.99
CA THR A 203 17.65 -6.37 12.62
C THR A 203 17.33 -4.97 12.11
N LEU A 204 16.88 -4.87 10.87
CA LEU A 204 16.58 -3.58 10.22
C LEU A 204 15.11 -3.23 10.37
N GLU A 205 14.23 -4.22 10.20
CA GLU A 205 12.78 -4.06 10.29
C GLU A 205 12.15 -5.33 10.86
N ASP A 206 11.29 -5.16 11.86
CA ASP A 206 10.57 -6.23 12.55
C ASP A 206 9.07 -5.92 12.74
N ARG A 207 8.58 -4.78 12.24
CA ARG A 207 7.16 -4.43 12.26
C ARG A 207 6.40 -5.36 11.33
N ILE A 208 5.59 -6.24 11.90
CA ILE A 208 4.77 -7.23 11.17
C ILE A 208 3.26 -6.99 11.30
N GLY A 209 2.84 -6.11 12.21
CA GLY A 209 1.42 -5.84 12.49
C GLY A 209 0.70 -5.27 11.25
N GLY A 210 -0.23 -6.04 10.70
CA GLY A 210 -0.97 -5.65 9.50
C GLY A 210 -0.12 -5.63 8.22
N LEU A 211 1.01 -6.34 8.17
CA LEU A 211 1.85 -6.40 6.97
C LEU A 211 1.17 -7.20 5.85
N ILE A 212 1.03 -6.60 4.68
CA ILE A 212 0.49 -7.23 3.47
C ILE A 212 1.64 -7.71 2.59
N GLU A 213 2.56 -6.81 2.28
CA GLU A 213 3.65 -7.05 1.33
C GLU A 213 4.91 -6.34 1.79
N ARG A 214 6.07 -6.95 1.57
CA ARG A 214 7.37 -6.33 1.81
C ARG A 214 8.36 -6.77 0.74
N THR A 215 9.10 -5.81 0.22
CA THR A 215 10.25 -6.01 -0.67
C THR A 215 11.47 -5.29 -0.12
N VAL A 216 12.65 -5.79 -0.48
CA VAL A 216 13.92 -5.23 -0.02
C VAL A 216 14.83 -5.02 -1.22
N VAL A 217 15.47 -3.86 -1.29
CA VAL A 217 16.54 -3.57 -2.25
C VAL A 217 17.81 -3.32 -1.46
N TRP A 218 18.83 -4.13 -1.72
CA TRP A 218 20.18 -3.94 -1.20
C TRP A 218 21.04 -3.32 -2.30
N GLY A 219 21.71 -2.21 -2.02
CA GLY A 219 22.72 -1.63 -2.89
C GLY A 219 23.86 -1.01 -2.07
N GLY A 220 24.60 -0.11 -2.70
CA GLY A 220 25.77 0.53 -2.08
C GLY A 220 27.07 -0.23 -2.35
N ARG A 221 28.09 0.02 -1.53
CA ARG A 221 29.43 -0.58 -1.68
C ARG A 221 29.66 -1.64 -0.61
N VAL A 222 30.64 -2.50 -0.84
CA VAL A 222 31.13 -3.42 0.20
C VAL A 222 31.62 -2.59 1.39
N GLY A 223 31.04 -2.81 2.58
CA GLY A 223 31.34 -2.05 3.79
C GLY A 223 30.53 -0.77 4.00
N ASP A 224 29.79 -0.31 2.98
CA ASP A 224 28.85 0.80 3.05
C ASP A 224 27.53 0.45 2.33
N PRO A 225 26.78 -0.55 2.85
CA PRO A 225 25.53 -0.99 2.25
C PRO A 225 24.40 0.02 2.51
N THR A 226 23.60 0.24 1.46
CA THR A 226 22.33 0.96 1.52
C THR A 226 21.20 -0.02 1.34
N ILE A 227 20.30 -0.10 2.32
CA ILE A 227 19.20 -1.07 2.30
C ILE A 227 17.88 -0.32 2.32
N THR A 228 17.07 -0.51 1.29
CA THR A 228 15.75 0.09 1.17
C THR A 228 14.68 -0.97 1.35
N ILE A 229 13.81 -0.80 2.33
CA ILE A 229 12.69 -1.71 2.62
C ILE A 229 11.39 -1.00 2.27
N THR A 230 10.58 -1.60 1.39
CA THR A 230 9.24 -1.10 1.07
C THR A 230 8.21 -2.06 1.65
N SER A 231 7.33 -1.56 2.52
CA SER A 231 6.29 -2.33 3.20
C SER A 231 4.91 -1.75 2.92
N ILE A 232 3.93 -2.60 2.61
CA ILE A 232 2.52 -2.24 2.46
C ILE A 232 1.74 -2.85 3.62
N TYR A 233 0.88 -2.05 4.26
CA TYR A 233 0.11 -2.45 5.44
C TYR A 233 -1.40 -2.39 5.23
N THR A 234 -2.16 -3.10 6.06
CA THR A 234 -3.63 -3.14 6.06
C THR A 234 -4.29 -1.81 6.36
N ASN A 235 -3.58 -0.84 6.93
CA ASN A 235 -4.06 0.54 7.06
C ASN A 235 -3.92 1.37 5.76
N GLY A 236 -3.49 0.73 4.67
CA GLY A 236 -3.31 1.34 3.36
C GLY A 236 -2.07 2.22 3.22
N TYR A 237 -1.19 2.25 4.21
CA TYR A 237 0.11 2.89 4.08
C TYR A 237 1.11 1.99 3.37
N LYS A 238 1.86 2.59 2.45
CA LYS A 238 3.12 2.11 1.93
C LYS A 238 4.24 2.90 2.60
N VAL A 239 5.12 2.20 3.30
CA VAL A 239 6.25 2.78 4.03
C VAL A 239 7.52 2.35 3.32
N LYS A 240 8.32 3.33 2.90
CA LYS A 240 9.64 3.11 2.31
C LYS A 240 10.69 3.63 3.30
N SER A 241 11.47 2.71 3.86
CA SER A 241 12.51 3.00 4.84
C SER A 241 13.88 2.70 4.26
N THR A 242 14.82 3.63 4.40
CA THR A 242 16.20 3.51 3.91
C THR A 242 17.15 3.45 5.08
N TYR A 243 18.02 2.44 5.10
CA TYR A 243 18.99 2.20 6.16
C TYR A 243 20.41 2.30 5.61
N LEU A 244 21.29 2.92 6.39
CA LEU A 244 22.71 3.07 6.09
C LEU A 244 23.54 2.50 7.25
N LEU A 245 24.69 1.92 6.94
CA LEU A 245 25.63 1.39 7.94
C LEU A 245 26.62 2.50 8.35
N THR A 246 26.73 2.80 9.64
CA THR A 246 27.76 3.72 10.14
C THR A 246 29.00 2.95 10.60
N SER A 247 30.17 3.31 10.08
CA SER A 247 31.43 2.59 10.35
C SER A 247 32.21 3.08 11.58
N HIS A 248 31.70 4.05 12.34
CA HIS A 248 32.43 4.60 13.50
C HIS A 248 32.27 3.74 14.75
N GLY A 249 33.23 2.83 14.98
CA GLY A 249 33.47 2.12 16.24
C GLY A 249 32.58 0.90 16.50
N ASN A 250 31.28 1.00 16.24
CA ASN A 250 30.33 -0.11 16.29
C ASN A 250 29.45 -0.05 15.05
N SER A 251 29.73 -0.90 14.06
CA SER A 251 28.90 -1.01 12.85
C SER A 251 27.44 -1.20 13.24
N GLN A 252 26.60 -0.19 13.02
CA GLN A 252 25.17 -0.21 13.30
C GLN A 252 24.42 0.41 12.13
N PHE A 253 23.25 -0.15 11.81
CA PHE A 253 22.35 0.46 10.85
C PHE A 253 21.51 1.53 11.53
N HIS A 254 21.33 2.65 10.84
CA HIS A 254 20.37 3.68 11.23
C HIS A 254 19.37 3.89 10.10
N CYS A 255 18.11 4.13 10.46
CA CYS A 255 17.10 4.55 9.49
C CYS A 255 17.38 6.00 9.10
N TYR A 256 17.86 6.20 7.86
CA TYR A 256 18.24 7.49 7.32
C TYR A 256 17.02 8.28 6.80
N ASP A 257 16.11 7.60 6.10
CA ASP A 257 14.88 8.20 5.55
C ASP A 257 13.71 7.23 5.75
N GLU A 258 12.54 7.75 6.13
CA GLU A 258 11.29 6.99 6.15
C GLU A 258 10.18 7.82 5.50
N ARG A 259 9.68 7.34 4.36
CA ARG A 259 8.57 7.96 3.65
C ARG A 259 7.32 7.13 3.78
N ARG A 260 6.20 7.80 4.03
CA ARG A 260 4.89 7.19 4.11
C ARG A 260 3.97 7.79 3.07
N GLU A 261 3.42 6.93 2.22
CA GLU A 261 2.41 7.31 1.25
C GLU A 261 1.22 6.36 1.37
N PHE A 262 0.05 6.78 0.87
CA PHE A 262 -1.06 5.84 0.76
C PHE A 262 -0.96 5.06 -0.55
N VAL A 263 -1.23 3.76 -0.50
CA VAL A 263 -1.30 2.89 -1.70
C VAL A 263 -2.31 3.48 -2.69
N ASN A 264 -1.95 3.56 -3.97
CA ASN A 264 -2.87 4.05 -4.99
C ASN A 264 -4.00 3.03 -5.19
N SER A 265 -5.23 3.50 -5.38
CA SER A 265 -6.40 2.65 -5.54
C SER A 265 -6.62 2.15 -6.97
N ARG A 266 -5.76 2.55 -7.91
CA ARG A 266 -5.84 2.23 -9.34
C ARG A 266 -4.79 1.22 -9.81
N LEU A 267 -4.28 0.39 -8.90
CA LEU A 267 -3.30 -0.67 -9.20
C LEU A 267 -4.04 -1.91 -9.73
#